data_AF-X8BES4-F1
#
_entry.id   AF-X8BES4-F1
#
_cell.length_a   1.000
_cell.length_b   1.000
_cell.length_c   1.000
_cell.angle_alpha   90.00
_cell.angle_beta   90.00
_cell.angle_gamma   90.00
#
_symmetry.space_group_name_H-M   'P 1'
#
loop_
_entity.id
_entity.type
_entity.pdbx_description
1 polymer ?
#
loop_
_entity_poly.entity_id
_entity_poly.type
_entity_poly.pdbx_seq_one_letter_code
_entity_poly.pdbx_strand_id
1 'polypeptide(L)'
;MPELMSEVLWSRIGAQCDATIGVDAAGTGFFDGGISACLTDMIRFGSLLLRDGVSLTGQQVVPAAWIADTLDGGPTRVRRSPRAPTTTECPAGCTATRCGFPTPATKWCCVLVCAVR
;
A
#
# COMPACT_ATOMS: atom_id res chain seq x y z
N MET A 1 17.18 -5.95 -0.37
CA MET A 1 16.01 -5.08 -0.66
C MET A 1 14.85 -5.34 0.32
N PRO A 2 14.52 -6.60 0.67
CA PRO A 2 13.56 -6.90 1.75
C PRO A 2 13.92 -6.27 3.11
N GLU A 3 15.21 -6.17 3.41
CA GLU A 3 15.75 -5.61 4.65
C GLU A 3 15.36 -4.14 4.80
N LEU A 4 15.42 -3.38 3.70
CA LEU A 4 15.01 -1.97 3.69
C LEU A 4 13.52 -1.82 4.04
N MET A 5 12.65 -2.69 3.49
CA MET A 5 11.21 -2.67 3.82
C MET A 5 10.98 -2.96 5.31
N SER A 6 11.76 -3.88 5.89
CA SER A 6 11.73 -4.17 7.32
C SER A 6 12.16 -2.95 8.16
N GLU A 7 13.30 -2.33 7.82
CA GLU A 7 13.88 -1.22 8.57
C GLU A 7 13.05 0.07 8.51
N VAL A 8 12.48 0.40 7.35
CA VAL A 8 11.83 1.70 7.13
C VAL A 8 10.33 1.68 7.37
N LEU A 9 9.69 0.52 7.26
CA LEU A 9 8.24 0.37 7.34
C LEU A 9 7.84 -0.66 8.40
N TRP A 10 8.18 -1.94 8.21
CA TRP A 10 7.58 -3.03 8.99
C TRP A 10 7.94 -2.98 10.48
N SER A 11 9.19 -2.67 10.81
CA SER A 11 9.64 -2.50 12.20
C SER A 11 9.01 -1.28 12.89
N ARG A 12 8.60 -0.27 12.12
CA ARG A 12 8.10 1.02 12.66
C ARG A 12 6.60 1.05 12.89
N ILE A 13 5.84 0.17 12.23
CA ILE A 13 4.39 0.07 12.44
C ILE A 13 4.02 -0.69 13.74
N GLY A 14 5.00 -1.28 14.42
CA GLY A 14 4.77 -2.13 15.59
C GLY A 14 4.18 -3.49 15.21
N ALA A 15 4.66 -4.06 14.09
CA ALA A 15 4.24 -5.38 13.63
C ALA A 15 4.57 -6.45 14.69
N GLN A 16 3.67 -7.42 14.86
CA GLN A 16 3.84 -8.53 15.79
C GLN A 16 4.40 -9.78 15.11
N CYS A 17 4.19 -9.92 13.81
CA CYS A 17 4.71 -11.00 13.00
C CYS A 17 5.61 -10.46 11.88
N ASP A 18 6.62 -11.25 11.51
CA ASP A 18 7.43 -10.95 10.34
C ASP A 18 6.58 -11.09 9.07
N ALA A 19 6.76 -10.16 8.13
CA ALA A 19 6.25 -10.30 6.78
C ALA A 19 7.25 -11.10 5.94
N THR A 20 6.74 -11.96 5.05
CA THR A 20 7.56 -12.66 4.07
C THR A 20 7.38 -12.03 2.71
N ILE A 21 8.45 -12.03 1.90
CA ILE A 21 8.42 -11.58 0.52
C ILE A 21 9.06 -12.65 -0.37
N GLY A 22 8.38 -13.02 -1.44
CA GLY A 22 8.97 -13.87 -2.48
C GLY A 22 10.14 -13.15 -3.14
N VAL A 23 11.26 -13.84 -3.34
CA VAL A 23 12.46 -13.30 -4.00
C VAL A 23 12.79 -14.08 -5.26
N ASP A 24 13.37 -13.42 -6.25
CA ASP A 24 13.95 -14.09 -7.42
C ASP A 24 15.33 -14.68 -7.11
N ALA A 25 15.94 -15.34 -8.12
CA ALA A 25 17.26 -15.95 -7.98
C ALA A 25 18.40 -14.93 -7.71
N ALA A 26 18.17 -13.64 -7.99
CA ALA A 26 19.10 -12.56 -7.71
C ALA A 26 18.85 -11.90 -6.33
N GLY A 27 17.85 -12.35 -5.57
CA GLY A 27 17.48 -11.80 -4.26
C GLY A 27 16.57 -10.57 -4.32
N THR A 28 15.98 -10.27 -5.49
CA THR A 28 15.03 -9.16 -5.65
C THR A 28 13.64 -9.58 -5.24
N GLY A 29 12.99 -8.79 -4.36
CA GLY A 29 11.65 -9.07 -3.87
C GLY A 29 10.54 -8.78 -4.89
N PHE A 30 9.49 -9.59 -4.89
CA PHE A 30 8.25 -9.36 -5.64
C PHE A 30 7.33 -8.36 -4.90
N PHE A 31 7.60 -7.07 -5.04
CA PHE A 31 6.89 -6.01 -4.31
C PHE A 31 5.47 -5.68 -4.81
N ASP A 32 5.02 -6.29 -5.91
CA ASP A 32 3.70 -6.04 -6.53
C ASP A 32 2.67 -7.16 -6.23
N GLY A 33 2.94 -8.00 -5.23
CA GLY A 33 2.02 -9.07 -4.82
C GLY A 33 2.65 -10.27 -4.14
N GLY A 34 3.98 -10.31 -4.00
CA GLY A 34 4.70 -11.41 -3.36
C GLY A 34 4.86 -11.28 -1.85
N ILE A 35 4.10 -10.41 -1.19
CA ILE A 35 4.19 -10.18 0.26
C ILE A 35 3.08 -10.99 0.95
N SER A 36 3.41 -11.66 2.06
CA SER A 36 2.45 -12.27 2.98
C SER A 36 2.71 -11.77 4.40
N ALA A 37 1.64 -11.45 5.13
CA ALA A 37 1.70 -10.88 6.47
C ALA A 37 0.49 -11.27 7.31
N CYS A 38 0.62 -11.18 8.64
CA CYS A 38 -0.50 -11.39 9.56
C CYS A 38 -1.59 -10.33 9.37
N LEU A 39 -2.86 -10.74 9.45
CA LEU A 39 -4.01 -9.84 9.29
C LEU A 39 -3.98 -8.66 10.27
N THR A 40 -3.57 -8.89 11.52
CA THR A 40 -3.49 -7.82 12.53
C THR A 40 -2.43 -6.78 12.15
N ASP A 41 -1.33 -7.19 11.54
CA ASP A 41 -0.29 -6.27 11.08
C ASP A 41 -0.71 -5.51 9.82
N MET A 42 -1.57 -6.11 8.99
CA MET A 42 -2.22 -5.39 7.89
C MET A 42 -3.16 -4.28 8.40
N ILE A 43 -3.84 -4.48 9.54
CA ILE A 43 -4.62 -3.41 10.20
C ILE A 43 -3.70 -2.28 10.68
N ARG A 44 -2.53 -2.62 11.25
CA ARG A 44 -1.53 -1.62 11.67
C ARG A 44 -1.02 -0.81 10.47
N PHE A 45 -0.72 -1.48 9.37
CA PHE A 45 -0.35 -0.81 8.13
C PHE A 45 -1.47 0.10 7.62
N GLY A 46 -2.71 -0.38 7.53
CA GLY A 46 -3.86 0.41 7.10
C GLY A 46 -4.12 1.62 8.01
N SER A 47 -3.83 1.52 9.30
CA SER A 47 -3.98 2.63 10.24
C SER A 47 -3.07 3.82 9.92
N LEU A 48 -1.95 3.61 9.22
CA LEU A 48 -1.09 4.70 8.75
C LEU A 48 -1.85 5.64 7.82
N LEU A 49 -2.68 5.10 6.92
CA LEU A 49 -3.48 5.91 5.99
C LEU A 49 -4.54 6.74 6.72
N LEU A 50 -5.04 6.24 7.85
CA LEU A 50 -6.08 6.91 8.64
C LEU A 50 -5.52 7.96 9.63
N ARG A 51 -4.22 7.92 9.88
CA ARG A 51 -3.53 8.71 10.92
C ARG A 51 -2.42 9.58 10.34
N ASP A 52 -2.57 10.00 9.08
CA ASP A 52 -1.60 10.86 8.38
C ASP A 52 -0.16 10.33 8.45
N GLY A 53 -0.03 9.01 8.37
CA GLY A 53 1.23 8.27 8.37
C GLY A 53 1.84 8.00 9.75
N VAL A 54 1.11 8.26 10.84
CA VAL A 54 1.52 7.95 12.22
C VAL A 54 1.06 6.55 12.62
N SER A 55 2.00 5.70 13.05
CA SER A 55 1.72 4.34 13.53
C SER A 55 0.88 4.33 14.81
N LEU A 56 0.35 3.15 15.17
CA LEU A 56 -0.31 2.96 16.46
C LEU A 56 0.66 3.09 17.65
N THR A 57 1.96 2.98 17.40
CA THR A 57 3.03 3.21 18.39
C THR A 57 3.45 4.68 18.48
N GLY A 58 2.82 5.58 17.70
CA GLY A 58 3.08 7.02 17.73
C GLY A 58 4.28 7.48 16.90
N GLN A 59 4.87 6.60 16.08
CA GLN A 59 6.00 6.95 15.21
C GLN A 59 5.49 7.48 13.86
N GLN A 60 6.11 8.54 13.33
CA GLN A 60 5.85 8.99 11.96
C GLN A 60 6.56 8.06 10.97
N VAL A 61 5.81 7.23 10.26
CA VAL A 61 6.35 6.24 9.32
C VAL A 61 6.31 6.75 7.88
N VAL A 62 5.21 7.41 7.50
CA VAL A 62 5.01 8.00 6.17
C VAL A 62 4.72 9.48 6.33
N PRO A 63 5.28 10.42 5.54
CA PRO A 63 4.97 11.83 5.67
C PRO A 63 3.48 12.13 5.45
N ALA A 64 2.87 12.96 6.29
CA ALA A 64 1.46 13.36 6.15
C ALA A 64 1.14 13.96 4.77
N ALA A 65 2.06 14.77 4.23
CA ALA A 65 1.92 15.34 2.89
C ALA A 65 1.82 14.26 1.79
N TRP A 66 2.60 13.18 1.91
CA TRP A 66 2.55 12.06 0.98
C TRP A 66 1.20 11.32 1.06
N ILE A 67 0.64 11.18 2.26
CA ILE A 67 -0.69 10.59 2.46
C ILE A 67 -1.76 11.48 1.83
N ALA A 68 -1.71 12.79 2.07
CA ALA A 68 -2.63 13.75 1.48
C ALA A 68 -2.59 13.72 -0.06
N ASP A 69 -1.40 13.75 -0.66
CA ASP A 69 -1.23 13.67 -2.12
C ASP A 69 -1.75 12.34 -2.68
N THR A 70 -1.54 11.25 -1.94
CA THR A 70 -1.98 9.91 -2.32
C THR A 70 -3.51 9.78 -2.29
N LEU A 71 -4.17 10.42 -1.32
CA LEU A 71 -5.63 10.42 -1.18
C LEU A 71 -6.32 11.40 -2.14
N ASP A 72 -5.67 12.51 -2.48
CA ASP A 72 -6.19 13.51 -3.43
C ASP A 72 -6.07 13.04 -4.90
N GLY A 73 -5.24 12.03 -5.16
CA GLY A 73 -5.05 11.41 -6.48
C GLY A 73 -4.09 12.18 -7.40
N GLY A 74 -3.51 13.28 -6.91
CA GLY A 74 -2.51 14.10 -7.59
C GLY A 74 -3.01 14.83 -8.86
N PRO A 75 -2.22 15.77 -9.40
CA PRO A 75 -2.58 16.55 -10.59
C PRO A 75 -2.63 15.72 -11.88
N THR A 76 -1.94 14.58 -11.94
CA THR A 76 -2.02 13.61 -13.03
C THR A 76 -3.14 12.61 -12.80
N ARG A 77 -4.39 13.09 -12.88
CA ARG A 77 -5.56 12.24 -13.07
C ARG A 77 -5.40 11.53 -14.42
N VAL A 78 -5.02 10.24 -14.41
CA VAL A 78 -4.93 9.45 -15.64
C VAL A 78 -6.31 9.44 -16.30
N ARG A 79 -6.36 9.99 -17.52
CA ARG A 79 -7.54 9.94 -18.38
C ARG A 79 -7.87 8.48 -18.66
N ARG A 80 -9.09 8.07 -18.28
CA ARG A 80 -9.62 6.74 -18.59
C ARG A 80 -9.44 6.42 -20.08
N SER A 81 -8.73 5.34 -20.39
CA SER A 81 -8.66 4.84 -21.76
C SER A 81 -10.05 4.34 -22.16
N PRO A 82 -10.61 4.77 -23.32
CA PRO A 82 -11.93 4.32 -23.77
C PRO A 82 -11.97 2.82 -24.14
N ARG A 83 -10.83 2.13 -24.18
CA ARG A 83 -10.71 0.69 -24.47
C ARG A 83 -10.65 -0.20 -23.23
N ALA A 84 -10.71 0.36 -22.02
CA ALA A 84 -10.71 -0.47 -20.81
C ALA A 84 -12.00 -1.32 -20.75
N PRO A 85 -11.91 -2.66 -20.62
CA PRO A 85 -13.09 -3.50 -20.48
C PRO A 85 -13.87 -3.05 -19.24
N THR A 86 -15.20 -2.99 -19.36
CA THR A 86 -16.12 -2.45 -18.35
C THR A 86 -16.15 -3.27 -17.04
N THR A 87 -15.49 -4.43 -17.02
CA THR A 87 -15.55 -5.43 -15.95
C THR A 87 -14.20 -5.67 -15.28
N THR A 88 -13.36 -4.64 -15.16
CA THR A 88 -12.37 -4.64 -14.08
C THR A 88 -13.01 -3.90 -12.93
N GLU A 89 -13.32 -4.59 -11.83
CA GLU A 89 -13.70 -4.01 -10.53
C GLU A 89 -12.54 -3.23 -9.89
N CYS A 90 -11.75 -2.54 -10.71
CA CYS A 90 -10.83 -1.50 -10.33
C CYS A 90 -11.21 -0.28 -11.18
N PRO A 91 -12.26 0.46 -10.75
CA PRO A 91 -12.62 1.69 -11.42
C PRO A 91 -11.53 2.71 -11.12
N ALA A 92 -10.83 3.15 -12.16
CA ALA A 92 -9.87 4.25 -12.16
C ALA A 92 -8.54 4.00 -11.44
N GLY A 93 -7.50 3.78 -12.25
CA GLY A 93 -6.24 4.52 -12.14
C GLY A 93 -5.30 4.07 -11.04
N CYS A 94 -4.20 3.45 -11.44
CA CYS A 94 -2.97 3.50 -10.67
C CYS A 94 -2.55 4.97 -10.54
N THR A 95 -2.90 5.63 -9.43
CA THR A 95 -2.37 6.94 -9.08
C THR A 95 -0.96 6.77 -8.50
N ALA A 96 -0.18 7.86 -8.57
CA ALA A 96 1.29 7.93 -8.56
C ALA A 96 2.07 7.12 -7.49
N THR A 97 1.41 6.54 -6.50
CA THR A 97 1.96 5.89 -5.31
C THR A 97 1.53 4.43 -5.11
N ARG A 98 1.09 3.71 -6.15
CA ARG A 98 0.63 2.30 -6.11
C ARG A 98 -0.63 2.07 -5.25
N CYS A 99 -1.22 3.13 -4.69
CA CYS A 99 -2.54 3.11 -4.07
C CYS A 99 -3.60 3.55 -5.10
N GLY A 100 -4.62 2.71 -5.31
CA GLY A 100 -5.77 3.04 -6.18
C GLY A 100 -6.99 3.46 -5.36
N PHE A 101 -7.56 4.63 -5.67
CA PHE A 101 -8.79 5.12 -5.06
C PHE A 101 -9.85 5.36 -6.14
N PRO A 102 -11.03 4.69 -6.06
CA PRO A 102 -12.02 4.76 -7.14
C PRO A 102 -12.76 6.10 -7.23
N THR A 103 -12.87 6.87 -6.13
CA THR A 103 -13.40 8.26 -6.09
C THR A 103 -12.81 9.03 -4.90
N PRO A 104 -12.79 10.38 -4.90
CA PRO A 104 -12.31 11.20 -3.77
C PRO A 104 -13.11 11.03 -2.46
N ALA A 105 -14.27 10.38 -2.50
CA ALA A 105 -15.07 10.05 -1.32
C ALA A 105 -14.79 8.65 -0.76
N THR A 106 -13.98 7.82 -1.44
CA THR A 106 -13.78 6.42 -1.07
C THR A 106 -12.51 6.24 -0.25
N LYS A 107 -12.65 5.80 1.01
CA LYS A 107 -11.54 5.53 1.94
C LYS A 107 -10.92 4.12 1.82
N TRP A 108 -11.06 3.47 0.66
CA TRP A 108 -10.63 2.08 0.46
C TRP A 108 -9.41 2.07 -0.45
N CYS A 109 -8.25 1.74 0.12
CA CYS A 109 -7.02 1.52 -0.62
C CYS A 109 -6.88 0.02 -0.89
N CYS A 110 -6.94 -0.39 -2.17
CA CYS A 110 -6.59 -1.76 -2.55
C CYS A 110 -5.07 -1.94 -2.48
N VAL A 111 -4.60 -2.66 -1.46
CA VAL A 111 -3.24 -3.22 -1.44
C VAL A 111 -3.39 -4.72 -1.65
N LEU A 112 -2.99 -5.21 -2.82
CA LEU A 112 -3.08 -6.63 -3.13
C LEU A 112 -1.94 -7.36 -2.40
N VAL A 113 -2.28 -7.98 -1.28
CA VAL A 113 -1.39 -8.85 -0.50
C VAL A 113 -2.06 -10.21 -0.47
N CYS A 114 -1.43 -11.21 -1.09
CA CYS A 114 -1.94 -12.58 -1.03
C CYS A 114 -1.75 -13.12 0.39
N ALA A 115 -2.85 -13.27 1.13
CA ALA A 115 -2.86 -14.03 2.37
C ALA A 115 -2.68 -15.51 2.02
N VAL A 116 -1.46 -16.05 2.20
CA VAL A 116 -1.21 -17.49 2.13
C VAL A 116 -1.43 -18.06 3.53
N ARG A 117 -2.29 -19.07 3.61
CA ARG A 117 -2.54 -19.87 4.81
C ARG A 117 -1.50 -20.97 4.95
#